data_AF-A0A8H5ATH9-F1
#
_entry.id   AF-A0A8H5ATH9-F1
#
_cell.length_a   1.000
_cell.length_b   1.000
_cell.length_c   1.000
_cell.angle_alpha   90.00
_cell.angle_beta   90.00
_cell.angle_gamma   90.00
#
_symmetry.space_group_name_H-M   'P 1'
#
loop_
_entity.id
_entity.type
_entity.pdbx_description
1 polymer ?
#
loop_
_entity_poly.entity_id
_entity_poly.type
_entity_poly.pdbx_seq_one_letter_code
_entity_poly.pdbx_strand_id
1 'polypeptide(L)'
;MKALKASKFMRAAHLTWRPAFLRTSCQQRAVSQFTGPAVTCSFLRLHSGLSSRRIDSPPTQRTRRAYATSQMTDTMFPDPNRPDLFYHLVNAPTPVSQTLPAYAISFLKETPPSVNSAIILGWLPAQTHASRSEGGSGAKEQTSALNDFKENPKFIALLHTSVKSALLRGVDDIWINGAIQYQNGWMHIHDQRNIPALDRIGDSEDIIASIFVENGVMNVSTYEPMPSYRICTADGITQLTPGLAKHLQDDLSKLSQEVLQSSD
;
A
#
# COMPACT_ATOMS: atom_id res chain seq x y z
N MET A 1 24.97 13.11 39.85
CA MET A 1 25.95 12.18 39.22
C MET A 1 25.16 10.97 38.73
N LYS A 2 25.01 10.60 37.47
CA LYS A 2 25.68 10.92 36.20
C LYS A 2 24.62 10.88 35.08
N ALA A 3 24.52 11.94 34.29
CA ALA A 3 24.07 11.89 32.91
C ALA A 3 25.27 11.50 32.02
N LEU A 4 25.01 10.87 30.87
CA LEU A 4 25.82 10.80 29.63
C LEU A 4 25.84 9.38 29.02
N LYS A 5 25.08 9.19 27.92
CA LYS A 5 25.59 8.96 26.55
C LYS A 5 24.53 8.31 25.66
N ALA A 6 23.89 9.12 24.82
CA ALA A 6 23.37 8.68 23.53
C ALA A 6 23.42 9.89 22.58
N SER A 7 24.63 10.22 22.13
CA SER A 7 24.86 11.20 21.07
C SER A 7 25.91 10.63 20.13
N LYS A 8 25.42 10.03 19.05
CA LYS A 8 26.10 9.86 17.75
C LYS A 8 25.19 9.02 16.87
N PHE A 9 24.36 9.66 16.05
CA PHE A 9 24.04 9.25 14.68
C PHE A 9 23.06 10.27 14.10
N MET A 10 23.56 11.46 13.78
CA MET A 10 22.91 12.38 12.84
C MET A 10 23.99 13.25 12.21
N ARG A 11 24.31 12.98 10.95
CA ARG A 11 24.76 14.01 10.02
C ARG A 11 24.28 13.68 8.61
N ALA A 12 23.54 14.66 8.08
CA ALA A 12 23.41 15.05 6.68
C ALA A 12 22.52 14.20 5.75
N ALA A 13 21.35 14.77 5.41
CA ALA A 13 20.84 14.77 4.04
C ALA A 13 20.00 16.04 3.81
N HIS A 14 20.63 17.08 3.29
CA HIS A 14 19.95 18.21 2.65
C HIS A 14 19.49 17.74 1.26
N LEU A 15 18.18 17.61 1.05
CA LEU A 15 17.60 17.37 -0.27
C LEU A 15 17.30 18.71 -0.94
N THR A 16 18.04 19.02 -2.00
CA THR A 16 17.75 20.13 -2.91
C THR A 16 16.98 19.59 -4.11
N TRP A 17 15.77 20.12 -4.29
CA TRP A 17 14.87 19.83 -5.40
C TRP A 17 15.36 20.53 -6.69
N ARG A 18 15.57 19.78 -7.77
CA ARG A 18 15.65 20.33 -9.14
C ARG A 18 15.03 19.34 -10.14
N PRO A 19 14.06 19.76 -10.97
CA PRO A 19 13.51 18.92 -12.02
C PRO A 19 14.38 18.99 -13.28
N ALA A 20 14.70 17.83 -13.86
CA ALA A 20 15.25 17.71 -15.19
C ALA A 20 14.14 17.28 -16.16
N PHE A 21 13.77 18.18 -17.06
CA PHE A 21 13.00 17.90 -18.27
C PHE A 21 13.79 16.94 -19.16
N LEU A 22 13.13 15.92 -19.74
CA LEU A 22 13.47 15.38 -21.06
C LEU A 22 12.26 14.67 -21.68
N ARG A 23 11.98 15.07 -22.93
CA ARG A 23 10.96 14.55 -23.85
C ARG A 23 11.44 13.26 -24.54
N THR A 24 10.52 12.35 -24.84
CA THR A 24 10.47 11.46 -26.04
C THR A 24 9.16 10.66 -25.98
N SER A 25 8.13 10.94 -26.79
CA SER A 25 7.86 10.49 -28.18
C SER A 25 7.58 8.99 -28.37
N CYS A 26 6.29 8.68 -28.57
CA CYS A 26 5.69 7.87 -29.64
C CYS A 26 6.27 6.49 -29.99
N GLN A 27 5.50 5.42 -29.78
CA GLN A 27 5.11 4.51 -30.88
C GLN A 27 3.98 3.54 -30.51
N GLN A 28 2.98 3.49 -31.39
CA GLN A 28 1.89 2.51 -31.45
C GLN A 28 2.33 1.24 -32.20
N ARG A 29 1.82 0.07 -31.79
CA ARG A 29 1.49 -1.11 -32.62
C ARG A 29 0.75 -2.10 -31.70
N ALA A 30 -0.49 -2.52 -31.96
CA ALA A 30 -1.10 -3.22 -33.10
C ALA A 30 -1.46 -4.65 -32.67
N VAL A 31 -2.72 -4.97 -32.98
CA VAL A 31 -3.52 -6.15 -32.68
C VAL A 31 -3.01 -7.39 -33.44
N SER A 32 -3.08 -8.58 -32.83
CA SER A 32 -3.40 -9.81 -33.56
C SER A 32 -3.97 -10.89 -32.65
N GLN A 33 -5.18 -11.31 -32.99
CA GLN A 33 -5.81 -12.57 -32.60
C GLN A 33 -5.09 -13.75 -33.27
N PHE A 34 -5.22 -14.99 -32.78
CA PHE A 34 -5.48 -16.21 -33.57
C PHE A 34 -5.63 -17.48 -32.67
N THR A 35 -6.85 -18.03 -32.67
CA THR A 35 -7.32 -19.45 -32.73
C THR A 35 -6.53 -20.62 -32.07
N GLY A 36 -7.28 -21.49 -31.36
CA GLY A 36 -6.93 -22.93 -31.08
C GLY A 36 -7.05 -23.83 -32.33
N PRO A 37 -7.14 -25.20 -32.27
CA PRO A 37 -7.74 -26.04 -31.21
C PRO A 37 -7.10 -27.46 -30.94
N ALA A 38 -7.80 -28.23 -30.08
CA ALA A 38 -8.04 -29.70 -30.05
C ALA A 38 -6.94 -30.69 -29.53
N VAL A 39 -7.19 -31.41 -28.42
CA VAL A 39 -7.77 -32.78 -28.25
C VAL A 39 -6.77 -33.92 -28.54
N THR A 40 -6.50 -34.79 -27.53
CA THR A 40 -6.71 -36.26 -27.63
C THR A 40 -6.46 -37.01 -26.31
N CYS A 41 -7.31 -38.02 -26.08
CA CYS A 41 -7.29 -39.04 -25.02
C CYS A 41 -6.13 -40.02 -25.15
N SER A 42 -5.77 -40.70 -24.04
CA SER A 42 -5.63 -42.18 -24.02
C SER A 42 -5.53 -42.78 -22.61
N PHE A 43 -6.26 -43.88 -22.46
CA PHE A 43 -6.37 -44.83 -21.36
C PHE A 43 -5.13 -45.75 -21.23
N LEU A 44 -4.93 -46.33 -20.03
CA LEU A 44 -4.59 -47.75 -19.69
C LEU A 44 -4.00 -47.76 -18.25
N ARG A 45 -4.67 -48.24 -17.19
CA ARG A 45 -5.02 -49.61 -16.75
C ARG A 45 -3.85 -50.45 -16.18
N LEU A 46 -3.88 -50.58 -14.84
CA LEU A 46 -3.45 -51.68 -13.92
C LEU A 46 -2.07 -52.31 -14.09
N HIS A 47 -1.33 -52.48 -12.98
CA HIS A 47 -0.82 -53.77 -12.49
C HIS A 47 -0.55 -53.70 -10.97
N SER A 48 -0.98 -54.74 -10.27
CA SER A 48 -0.77 -55.06 -8.85
C SER A 48 0.62 -55.66 -8.61
N GLY A 49 1.23 -55.35 -7.45
CA GLY A 49 2.49 -55.94 -6.99
C GLY A 49 2.58 -55.97 -5.47
N LEU A 50 2.79 -57.16 -4.93
CA LEU A 50 2.80 -57.54 -3.51
C LEU A 50 4.06 -57.10 -2.76
N SER A 51 3.90 -56.99 -1.44
CA SER A 51 4.85 -57.37 -0.38
C SER A 51 6.15 -56.56 -0.20
N SER A 52 6.24 -55.86 0.94
CA SER A 52 7.28 -56.14 1.94
C SER A 52 6.99 -55.36 3.23
N ARG A 53 6.73 -56.08 4.33
CA ARG A 53 6.76 -55.51 5.68
C ARG A 53 8.23 -55.18 6.02
N ARG A 54 8.52 -53.91 6.32
CA ARG A 54 9.67 -53.52 7.14
C ARG A 54 9.15 -52.87 8.41
N ILE A 55 9.53 -53.47 9.53
CA ILE A 55 9.47 -52.88 10.86
C ILE A 55 10.72 -52.02 10.95
N ASP A 56 10.57 -50.71 11.06
CA ASP A 56 11.64 -49.82 11.50
C ASP A 56 11.03 -48.62 12.24
N SER A 57 11.28 -48.61 13.55
CA SER A 57 11.39 -47.51 14.52
C SER A 57 10.40 -46.33 14.52
N PRO A 58 9.87 -45.93 15.70
CA PRO A 58 9.10 -44.70 15.82
C PRO A 58 10.03 -43.50 15.55
N PRO A 59 9.67 -42.57 14.66
CA PRO A 59 10.37 -41.29 14.61
C PRO A 59 10.06 -40.58 15.92
N THR A 60 11.10 -40.40 16.74
CA THR A 60 11.08 -39.47 17.86
C THR A 60 10.70 -38.11 17.28
N GLN A 61 9.40 -37.77 17.36
CA GLN A 61 8.89 -36.45 17.04
C GLN A 61 9.45 -35.52 18.10
N ARG A 62 10.67 -35.05 17.84
CA ARG A 62 11.23 -33.87 18.48
C ARG A 62 10.34 -32.74 18.00
N THR A 63 9.27 -32.48 18.76
CA THR A 63 8.45 -31.29 18.65
C THR A 63 9.38 -30.11 18.77
N ARG A 64 9.90 -29.65 17.63
CA ARG A 64 10.37 -28.28 17.49
C ARG A 64 9.14 -27.46 17.84
N ARG A 65 9.09 -26.96 19.08
CA ARG A 65 8.35 -25.75 19.40
C ARG A 65 8.87 -24.72 18.40
N ALA A 66 8.18 -24.60 17.27
CA ALA A 66 8.29 -23.42 16.44
C ALA A 66 7.76 -22.32 17.35
N TYR A 67 8.68 -21.56 17.93
CA TYR A 67 8.34 -20.27 18.48
C TYR A 67 7.71 -19.51 17.32
N ALA A 68 6.38 -19.37 17.33
CA ALA A 68 5.67 -18.49 16.41
C ALA A 68 6.22 -17.10 16.70
N THR A 69 7.21 -16.70 15.91
CA THR A 69 7.79 -15.37 16.03
C THR A 69 6.72 -14.46 15.47
N SER A 70 6.20 -13.55 16.29
CA SER A 70 5.27 -12.52 15.82
C SER A 70 5.91 -11.83 14.61
N GLN A 71 5.21 -11.85 13.48
CA GLN A 71 5.68 -11.17 12.27
C GLN A 71 5.71 -9.65 12.45
N MET A 72 4.91 -9.13 13.39
CA MET A 72 4.90 -7.73 13.79
C MET A 72 5.90 -7.47 14.92
N THR A 73 6.69 -6.42 14.79
CA THR A 73 7.53 -5.90 15.86
C THR A 73 6.89 -4.66 16.47
N ASP A 74 7.19 -4.38 17.75
CA ASP A 74 6.77 -3.14 18.42
C ASP A 74 7.64 -1.93 18.03
N THR A 75 8.45 -2.08 16.97
CA THR A 75 9.33 -1.01 16.48
C THR A 75 8.56 -0.19 15.46
N MET A 76 8.21 1.02 15.88
CA MET A 76 7.53 1.99 15.03
C MET A 76 8.24 3.35 15.01
N PHE A 77 8.07 4.10 13.92
CA PHE A 77 8.52 5.49 13.84
C PHE A 77 7.55 6.33 12.98
N PRO A 78 7.25 7.57 13.39
CA PRO A 78 6.46 8.49 12.59
C PRO A 78 7.28 9.03 11.41
N ASP A 79 6.62 9.38 10.32
CA ASP A 79 7.27 10.09 9.22
C ASP A 79 7.64 11.53 9.66
N PRO A 80 8.88 12.00 9.43
CA PRO A 80 9.31 13.34 9.83
C PRO A 80 8.53 14.49 9.18
N ASN A 81 8.03 14.29 7.95
CA ASN A 81 7.32 15.30 7.17
C ASN A 81 5.79 15.11 7.22
N ARG A 82 5.34 13.91 7.60
CA ARG A 82 3.93 13.52 7.67
C ARG A 82 3.61 12.85 9.01
N PRO A 83 3.32 13.62 10.07
CA PRO A 83 3.13 13.07 11.42
C PRO A 83 1.92 12.13 11.54
N ASP A 84 1.05 12.10 10.54
CA ASP A 84 -0.07 11.18 10.40
C ASP A 84 0.31 9.81 9.80
N LEU A 85 1.55 9.65 9.31
CA LEU A 85 2.06 8.41 8.74
C LEU A 85 3.05 7.73 9.70
N PHE A 86 2.89 6.41 9.83
CA PHE A 86 3.72 5.58 10.70
C PHE A 86 4.29 4.39 9.95
N TYR A 87 5.57 4.14 10.17
CA TYR A 87 6.28 2.97 9.67
C TYR A 87 6.39 1.93 10.78
N HIS A 88 5.95 0.72 10.48
CA HIS A 88 5.94 -0.42 11.39
C HIS A 88 6.89 -1.48 10.84
N LEU A 89 7.91 -1.86 11.61
CA LEU A 89 8.86 -2.88 11.17
C LEU A 89 8.21 -4.27 11.25
N VAL A 90 8.19 -4.98 10.12
CA VAL A 90 7.65 -6.34 10.00
C VAL A 90 8.74 -7.32 9.58
N ASN A 91 8.78 -8.47 10.27
CA ASN A 91 9.68 -9.55 9.94
C ASN A 91 9.15 -10.36 8.75
N ALA A 92 10.07 -10.97 8.02
CA ALA A 92 9.72 -11.93 6.98
C ALA A 92 8.91 -13.11 7.54
N PRO A 93 7.99 -13.70 6.77
CA PRO A 93 7.66 -13.39 5.37
C PRO A 93 6.70 -12.19 5.20
N THR A 94 6.97 -11.35 4.21
CA THR A 94 6.14 -10.19 3.83
C THR A 94 5.71 -10.27 2.36
N PRO A 95 4.70 -9.52 1.93
CA PRO A 95 4.32 -9.45 0.51
C PRO A 95 5.45 -8.97 -0.42
N VAL A 96 6.46 -8.27 0.11
CA VAL A 96 7.60 -7.74 -0.65
C VAL A 96 8.76 -8.73 -0.68
N SER A 97 9.03 -9.42 0.44
CA SER A 97 10.12 -10.39 0.52
C SER A 97 9.82 -11.54 1.48
N GLN A 98 10.19 -12.75 1.09
CA GLN A 98 10.04 -13.98 1.88
C GLN A 98 11.10 -14.13 2.97
N THR A 99 12.23 -13.43 2.84
CA THR A 99 13.41 -13.63 3.70
C THR A 99 13.86 -12.37 4.43
N LEU A 100 13.36 -11.19 4.02
CA LEU A 100 13.84 -9.91 4.50
C LEU A 100 12.72 -9.12 5.18
N PRO A 101 13.06 -8.33 6.22
CA PRO A 101 12.10 -7.46 6.86
C PRO A 101 11.66 -6.32 5.93
N ALA A 102 10.46 -5.80 6.18
CA ALA A 102 9.89 -4.67 5.47
C ALA A 102 9.33 -3.66 6.48
N TYR A 103 9.09 -2.44 6.03
CA TYR A 103 8.29 -1.45 6.74
C TYR A 103 6.87 -1.48 6.19
N ALA A 104 5.90 -1.81 7.04
CA ALA A 104 4.49 -1.63 6.76
C ALA A 104 4.09 -0.19 7.09
N ILE A 105 3.42 0.50 6.17
CA ILE A 105 3.02 1.91 6.36
C ILE A 105 1.54 1.94 6.76
N SER A 106 1.20 2.74 7.77
CA SER A 106 -0.16 2.91 8.30
C SER A 106 -0.43 4.37 8.65
N PHE A 107 -1.70 4.78 8.64
CA PHE A 107 -2.14 6.05 9.25
C PHE A 107 -2.33 5.95 10.77
N LEU A 108 -2.31 4.74 11.32
CA LEU A 108 -2.47 4.51 12.75
C LEU A 108 -1.12 4.36 13.45
N LYS A 109 -1.06 4.91 14.66
CA LYS A 109 0.10 4.77 15.53
C LYS A 109 0.19 3.34 16.07
N GLU A 110 -0.94 2.67 16.25
CA GLU A 110 -1.01 1.31 16.75
C GLU A 110 -0.43 0.33 15.72
N THR A 111 0.32 -0.65 16.21
CA THR A 111 0.88 -1.72 15.38
C THR A 111 -0.27 -2.50 14.72
N PRO A 112 -0.24 -2.71 13.38
CA PRO A 112 -1.28 -3.45 12.72
C PRO A 112 -1.44 -4.88 13.26
N PRO A 113 -2.67 -5.39 13.40
CA PRO A 113 -2.92 -6.69 14.03
C PRO A 113 -2.35 -7.88 13.24
N SER A 114 -2.13 -7.71 11.93
CA SER A 114 -1.47 -8.71 11.09
C SER A 114 -0.80 -8.07 9.88
N VAL A 115 0.19 -8.76 9.30
CA VAL A 115 0.91 -8.30 8.08
C VAL A 115 -0.04 -8.17 6.89
N ASN A 116 -1.17 -8.89 6.89
CA ASN A 116 -2.16 -8.88 5.80
C ASN A 116 -3.38 -7.99 6.12
N SER A 117 -3.28 -7.14 7.14
CA SER A 117 -4.37 -6.24 7.56
C SER A 117 -4.72 -5.23 6.48
N ALA A 118 -6.00 -4.87 6.38
CA ALA A 118 -6.48 -3.84 5.45
C ALA A 118 -6.07 -2.41 5.87
N ILE A 119 -5.59 -2.23 7.11
CA ILE A 119 -5.17 -0.90 7.60
C ILE A 119 -3.79 -0.48 7.09
N ILE A 120 -3.01 -1.43 6.58
CA ILE A 120 -1.66 -1.19 6.03
C ILE A 120 -1.83 -0.62 4.63
N LEU A 121 -1.29 0.56 4.36
CA LEU A 121 -1.30 1.19 3.02
C LEU A 121 -0.48 0.37 2.02
N GLY A 122 0.68 -0.11 2.48
CA GLY A 122 1.60 -0.91 1.69
C GLY A 122 2.90 -1.18 2.43
N TRP A 123 3.88 -1.71 1.70
CA TRP A 123 5.15 -2.16 2.26
C TRP A 123 6.34 -1.60 1.49
N LEU A 124 7.41 -1.26 2.22
CA LEU A 124 8.72 -0.91 1.69
C LEU A 124 9.77 -1.92 2.18
N PRO A 125 10.71 -2.39 1.34
CA PRO A 125 11.84 -3.18 1.82
C PRO A 125 12.59 -2.41 2.92
N ALA A 126 12.96 -3.06 4.03
CA ALA A 126 13.79 -2.43 5.06
C ALA A 126 15.29 -2.48 4.74
N GLN A 127 15.66 -3.08 3.59
CA GLN A 127 17.04 -3.18 3.17
C GLN A 127 17.57 -1.84 2.63
N THR A 128 18.59 -1.33 3.29
CA THR A 128 19.61 -0.55 2.60
C THR A 128 20.27 -1.49 1.58
N HIS A 129 20.21 -1.18 0.29
CA HIS A 129 20.94 -1.95 -0.71
C HIS A 129 22.45 -1.75 -0.51
N ALA A 130 23.05 -2.53 0.38
CA ALA A 130 24.49 -2.74 0.43
C ALA A 130 24.89 -3.76 -0.66
N SER A 131 24.57 -3.48 -1.93
CA SER A 131 25.24 -4.14 -3.05
C SER A 131 26.53 -3.40 -3.37
N ARG A 132 27.56 -3.83 -2.64
CA ARG A 132 29.00 -3.75 -2.91
C ARG A 132 29.34 -3.49 -4.39
N SER A 133 29.75 -2.26 -4.73
CA SER A 133 30.66 -2.03 -5.85
C SER A 133 32.06 -1.89 -5.28
N GLU A 134 32.87 -2.93 -5.40
CA GLU A 134 34.31 -2.82 -5.22
C GLU A 134 34.84 -1.89 -6.32
N GLY A 135 35.36 -0.72 -5.91
CA GLY A 135 36.03 0.23 -6.79
C GLY A 135 35.14 1.35 -7.32
N GLY A 136 35.06 2.45 -6.57
CA GLY A 136 34.49 3.71 -7.07
C GLY A 136 33.92 4.57 -5.97
N SER A 137 34.65 5.60 -5.59
CA SER A 137 34.26 6.67 -4.67
C SER A 137 32.84 7.21 -4.93
N GLY A 138 31.91 6.95 -4.01
CA GLY A 138 30.58 7.54 -4.03
C GLY A 138 29.52 6.67 -3.34
N ALA A 139 29.64 6.46 -2.04
CA ALA A 139 28.58 5.81 -1.25
C ALA A 139 27.33 6.72 -1.22
N LYS A 140 26.42 6.53 -2.19
CA LYS A 140 25.03 6.97 -2.03
C LYS A 140 24.35 5.90 -1.20
N GLU A 141 23.95 6.23 0.03
CA GLU A 141 22.96 5.45 0.77
C GLU A 141 21.73 5.30 -0.12
N GLN A 142 21.57 4.14 -0.74
CA GLN A 142 20.39 3.84 -1.53
C GLN A 142 19.31 3.40 -0.54
N THR A 143 18.69 4.41 0.08
CA THR A 143 17.47 4.24 0.88
C THR A 143 16.40 3.66 -0.02
N SER A 144 15.60 2.71 0.49
CA SER A 144 14.42 2.17 -0.18
C SER A 144 13.63 3.32 -0.81
N ALA A 145 13.58 3.34 -2.14
CA ALA A 145 12.96 4.43 -2.87
C ALA A 145 11.45 4.21 -2.88
N LEU A 146 10.67 5.29 -3.08
CA LEU A 146 9.21 5.19 -3.28
C LEU A 146 8.83 4.23 -4.43
N ASN A 147 9.76 3.98 -5.36
CA ASN A 147 9.62 3.00 -6.45
C ASN A 147 9.47 1.55 -5.97
N ASP A 148 9.96 1.23 -4.78
CA ASP A 148 9.89 -0.12 -4.20
C ASP A 148 8.62 -0.33 -3.34
N PHE A 149 7.71 0.66 -3.34
CA PHE A 149 6.46 0.60 -2.60
C PHE A 149 5.51 -0.42 -3.21
N LYS A 150 5.12 -1.40 -2.40
CA LYS A 150 4.10 -2.37 -2.77
C LYS A 150 2.78 -2.01 -2.12
N GLU A 151 1.81 -1.62 -2.94
CA GLU A 151 0.47 -1.24 -2.50
C GLU A 151 -0.30 -2.44 -1.93
N ASN A 152 -1.14 -2.18 -0.92
CA ASN A 152 -2.07 -3.16 -0.39
C ASN A 152 -3.45 -3.00 -1.05
N PRO A 153 -3.90 -3.95 -1.89
CA PRO A 153 -5.20 -3.85 -2.55
C PRO A 153 -6.38 -3.86 -1.57
N LYS A 154 -6.21 -4.45 -0.37
CA LYS A 154 -7.25 -4.43 0.67
C LYS A 154 -7.46 -3.01 1.22
N PHE A 155 -6.38 -2.25 1.35
CA PHE A 155 -6.47 -0.85 1.76
C PHE A 155 -7.15 0.00 0.69
N ILE A 156 -6.86 -0.22 -0.60
CA ILE A 156 -7.52 0.52 -1.70
C ILE A 156 -9.04 0.30 -1.66
N ALA A 157 -9.49 -0.95 -1.48
CA ALA A 157 -10.91 -1.25 -1.36
C ALA A 157 -11.55 -0.54 -0.14
N LEU A 158 -10.84 -0.51 1.00
CA LEU A 158 -11.27 0.18 2.20
C LEU A 158 -11.32 1.70 1.99
N LEU A 159 -10.31 2.28 1.34
CA LEU A 159 -10.23 3.71 1.01
C LEU A 159 -11.47 4.13 0.21
N HIS A 160 -11.80 3.43 -0.88
CA HIS A 160 -12.99 3.75 -1.68
C HIS A 160 -14.28 3.61 -0.88
N THR A 161 -14.39 2.57 -0.05
CA THR A 161 -15.56 2.37 0.82
C THR A 161 -15.72 3.53 1.81
N SER A 162 -14.62 3.94 2.45
CA SER A 162 -14.59 5.02 3.43
C SER A 162 -14.90 6.36 2.78
N VAL A 163 -14.25 6.70 1.66
CA VAL A 163 -14.49 7.94 0.89
C VAL A 163 -15.94 8.01 0.43
N LYS A 164 -16.48 6.94 -0.15
CA LYS A 164 -17.90 6.90 -0.56
C LYS A 164 -18.84 7.14 0.63
N SER A 165 -18.56 6.54 1.78
CA SER A 165 -19.37 6.73 2.99
C SER A 165 -19.27 8.14 3.56
N ALA A 166 -18.10 8.79 3.43
CA ALA A 166 -17.84 10.14 3.90
C ALA A 166 -18.58 11.16 3.03
N LEU A 167 -18.51 11.00 1.71
CA LEU A 167 -19.27 11.81 0.76
C LEU A 167 -20.78 11.67 0.99
N LEU A 168 -21.29 10.46 1.25
CA LEU A 168 -22.70 10.22 1.54
C LEU A 168 -23.16 10.95 2.81
N ARG A 169 -22.31 11.00 3.84
CA ARG A 169 -22.61 11.72 5.09
C ARG A 169 -22.36 13.22 5.03
N GLY A 170 -21.78 13.72 3.93
CA GLY A 170 -21.47 15.14 3.78
C GLY A 170 -20.52 15.67 4.85
N VAL A 171 -19.49 14.89 5.23
CA VAL A 171 -18.55 15.29 6.30
C VAL A 171 -17.41 16.20 5.81
N ASP A 172 -17.33 16.45 4.49
CA ASP A 172 -16.25 17.21 3.89
C ASP A 172 -16.78 18.41 3.10
N ASP A 173 -16.65 19.59 3.71
CA ASP A 173 -17.13 20.85 3.15
C ASP A 173 -16.40 21.26 1.86
N ILE A 174 -15.16 20.78 1.63
CA ILE A 174 -14.40 21.13 0.42
C ILE A 174 -15.09 20.52 -0.80
N TRP A 175 -15.47 19.24 -0.71
CA TRP A 175 -16.17 18.56 -1.80
C TRP A 175 -17.62 19.04 -1.97
N ILE A 176 -18.30 19.36 -0.86
CA ILE A 176 -19.66 19.94 -0.90
C ILE A 176 -19.64 21.30 -1.61
N ASN A 177 -18.74 22.19 -1.21
CA ASN A 177 -18.61 23.51 -1.84
C ASN A 177 -18.14 23.40 -3.29
N GLY A 178 -17.26 22.43 -3.60
CA GLY A 178 -16.87 22.12 -4.97
C GLY A 178 -18.06 21.72 -5.85
N ALA A 179 -18.94 20.85 -5.34
CA ALA A 179 -20.16 20.45 -6.05
C ALA A 179 -21.10 21.64 -6.28
N ILE A 180 -21.32 22.49 -5.27
CA ILE A 180 -22.12 23.72 -5.38
C ILE A 180 -21.57 24.64 -6.48
N GLN A 181 -20.25 24.78 -6.60
CA GLN A 181 -19.65 25.59 -7.66
C GLN A 181 -19.77 24.94 -9.04
N TYR A 182 -19.63 23.61 -9.11
CA TYR A 182 -19.67 22.85 -10.36
C TYR A 182 -21.07 22.79 -10.99
N GLN A 183 -22.12 22.83 -10.17
CA GLN A 183 -23.54 22.79 -10.53
C GLN A 183 -23.99 21.48 -11.20
N ASN A 184 -23.47 21.12 -12.38
CA ASN A 184 -23.92 19.94 -13.12
C ASN A 184 -22.77 19.26 -13.88
N GLY A 185 -22.72 17.93 -13.84
CA GLY A 185 -21.78 17.11 -14.63
C GLY A 185 -20.96 16.15 -13.78
N TRP A 186 -19.94 15.54 -14.38
CA TRP A 186 -19.01 14.67 -13.68
C TRP A 186 -17.93 15.48 -12.96
N MET A 187 -17.79 15.27 -11.65
CA MET A 187 -16.76 15.87 -10.81
C MET A 187 -15.78 14.80 -10.34
N HIS A 188 -14.49 15.10 -10.39
CA HIS A 188 -13.42 14.21 -9.95
C HIS A 188 -13.03 14.51 -8.50
N ILE A 189 -12.91 13.46 -7.70
CA ILE A 189 -12.38 13.51 -6.34
C ILE A 189 -10.88 13.27 -6.41
N HIS A 190 -10.09 14.24 -5.96
CA HIS A 190 -8.64 14.25 -6.05
C HIS A 190 -7.98 14.06 -4.70
N ASP A 191 -6.82 13.41 -4.74
CA ASP A 191 -5.81 13.50 -3.71
C ASP A 191 -5.27 14.94 -3.60
N GLN A 192 -4.83 15.34 -2.40
CA GLN A 192 -4.24 16.64 -2.07
C GLN A 192 -2.73 16.71 -2.36
N ARG A 193 -2.08 15.64 -2.83
CA ARG A 193 -0.67 15.64 -3.28
C ARG A 193 -0.41 16.70 -4.36
N ASN A 194 -1.28 16.73 -5.37
CA ASN A 194 -1.14 17.57 -6.55
C ASN A 194 -2.50 18.15 -6.95
N ILE A 195 -2.92 19.21 -6.26
CA ILE A 195 -4.20 19.86 -6.52
C ILE A 195 -4.14 20.53 -7.90
N PRO A 196 -5.01 20.16 -8.85
CA PRO A 196 -5.00 20.79 -10.17
C PRO A 196 -5.37 22.26 -10.08
N ALA A 197 -4.89 23.05 -11.04
CA ALA A 197 -5.39 24.41 -11.20
C ALA A 197 -6.89 24.40 -11.51
N LEU A 198 -7.59 25.47 -11.14
CA LEU A 198 -9.01 25.64 -11.45
C LEU A 198 -9.26 25.38 -12.94
N ASP A 199 -10.32 24.63 -13.23
CA ASP A 199 -10.73 24.22 -14.59
C ASP A 199 -9.74 23.28 -15.33
N ARG A 200 -8.78 22.67 -14.62
CA ARG A 200 -7.95 21.59 -15.15
C ARG A 200 -8.22 20.28 -14.43
N ILE A 201 -8.09 19.18 -15.18
CA ILE A 201 -8.14 17.83 -14.64
C ILE A 201 -6.73 17.48 -14.16
N GLY A 202 -6.62 16.99 -12.93
CA GLY A 202 -5.36 16.50 -12.36
C GLY A 202 -4.85 15.21 -13.03
N ASP A 203 -3.69 14.75 -12.60
CA ASP A 203 -3.11 13.51 -13.12
C ASP A 203 -3.98 12.29 -12.76
N SER A 204 -4.05 11.32 -13.67
CA SER A 204 -4.93 10.16 -13.53
C SER A 204 -4.62 9.28 -12.32
N GLU A 205 -3.37 9.30 -11.83
CA GLU A 205 -2.94 8.53 -10.66
C GLU A 205 -3.33 9.22 -9.33
N ASP A 206 -3.73 10.51 -9.37
CA ASP A 206 -4.19 11.31 -8.22
C ASP A 206 -5.71 11.45 -8.15
N ILE A 207 -6.44 11.05 -9.19
CA ILE A 207 -7.89 10.99 -9.16
C ILE A 207 -8.31 9.73 -8.42
N ILE A 208 -8.97 9.89 -7.28
CA ILE A 208 -9.48 8.78 -6.47
C ILE A 208 -10.72 8.18 -7.12
N ALA A 209 -11.67 9.03 -7.50
CA ALA A 209 -12.96 8.60 -8.04
C ALA A 209 -13.64 9.72 -8.84
N SER A 210 -14.68 9.36 -9.57
CA SER A 210 -15.60 10.30 -10.22
C SER A 210 -17.00 10.14 -9.66
N ILE A 211 -17.72 11.26 -9.57
CA ILE A 211 -19.11 11.31 -9.14
C ILE A 211 -19.90 12.26 -10.04
N PHE A 212 -21.17 11.97 -10.25
CA PHE A 212 -22.08 12.88 -10.92
C PHE A 212 -22.62 13.93 -9.94
N VAL A 213 -22.63 15.18 -10.36
CA VAL A 213 -23.20 16.32 -9.63
C VAL A 213 -24.39 16.84 -10.41
N GLU A 214 -25.49 17.09 -9.71
CA GLU A 214 -26.71 17.65 -10.28
C GLU A 214 -27.25 18.76 -9.37
N ASN A 215 -27.51 19.93 -9.93
CA ASN A 215 -27.97 21.12 -9.20
C ASN A 215 -27.14 21.45 -7.94
N GLY A 216 -25.82 21.27 -8.03
CA GLY A 216 -24.87 21.52 -6.94
C GLY A 216 -24.82 20.43 -5.88
N VAL A 217 -25.52 19.30 -6.07
CA VAL A 217 -25.58 18.18 -5.13
C VAL A 217 -24.85 16.96 -5.70
N MET A 218 -23.99 16.37 -4.88
CA MET A 218 -23.26 15.15 -5.25
C MET A 218 -24.18 13.92 -5.22
N ASN A 219 -24.33 13.24 -6.36
CA ASN A 219 -25.02 11.96 -6.44
C ASN A 219 -24.05 10.81 -6.13
N VAL A 220 -23.88 10.49 -4.84
CA VAL A 220 -22.93 9.48 -4.35
C VAL A 220 -23.26 8.05 -4.85
N SER A 221 -24.47 7.80 -5.33
CA SER A 221 -24.82 6.51 -5.95
C SER A 221 -24.01 6.23 -7.23
N THR A 222 -23.58 7.28 -7.92
CA THR A 222 -22.77 7.24 -9.15
C THR A 222 -21.27 7.17 -8.91
N TYR A 223 -20.83 6.96 -7.65
CA TYR A 223 -19.43 6.84 -7.30
C TYR A 223 -18.73 5.74 -8.11
N GLU A 224 -17.76 6.17 -8.92
CA GLU A 224 -16.94 5.30 -9.76
C GLU A 224 -15.46 5.44 -9.36
N PRO A 225 -14.84 4.39 -8.77
CA PRO A 225 -13.43 4.43 -8.41
C PRO A 225 -12.55 4.51 -9.66
N MET A 226 -11.48 5.29 -9.59
CA MET A 226 -10.56 5.44 -10.72
C MET A 226 -9.57 4.26 -10.78
N PRO A 227 -9.51 3.48 -11.88
CA PRO A 227 -8.62 2.31 -11.96
C PRO A 227 -7.12 2.67 -11.97
N SER A 228 -6.78 3.88 -12.40
CA SER A 228 -5.41 4.39 -12.45
C SER A 228 -4.91 4.92 -11.12
N TYR A 229 -5.76 5.06 -10.10
CA TYR A 229 -5.35 5.64 -8.82
C TYR A 229 -4.19 4.86 -8.17
N ARG A 230 -3.25 5.58 -7.55
CA ARG A 230 -2.12 5.02 -6.78
C ARG A 230 -2.03 5.64 -5.41
N ILE A 231 -1.81 4.79 -4.41
CA ILE A 231 -1.56 5.21 -3.03
C ILE A 231 -0.24 5.96 -2.93
N CYS A 232 0.76 5.57 -3.72
CA CYS A 232 2.08 6.20 -3.72
C CYS A 232 2.48 6.61 -5.14
N THR A 233 2.80 7.90 -5.31
CA THR A 233 3.31 8.47 -6.56
C THR A 233 4.66 9.13 -6.31
N ALA A 234 5.22 9.81 -7.33
CA ALA A 234 6.44 10.60 -7.18
C ALA A 234 6.29 11.75 -6.17
N ASP A 235 5.07 12.26 -5.99
CA ASP A 235 4.74 13.33 -5.04
C ASP A 235 4.53 12.80 -3.61
N GLY A 236 4.50 11.48 -3.44
CA GLY A 236 4.48 10.80 -2.15
C GLY A 236 3.23 9.95 -1.92
N ILE A 237 2.98 9.67 -0.64
CA ILE A 237 1.86 8.86 -0.17
C ILE A 237 0.58 9.70 -0.18
N THR A 238 -0.55 9.04 -0.40
CA THR A 238 -1.87 9.67 -0.51
C THR A 238 -2.18 10.67 0.60
N GLN A 239 -2.79 11.79 0.19
CA GLN A 239 -3.21 12.86 1.07
C GLN A 239 -4.67 13.19 0.81
N LEU A 240 -5.54 12.98 1.80
CA LEU A 240 -6.95 13.34 1.67
C LEU A 240 -7.21 14.74 2.23
N THR A 241 -8.34 15.32 1.83
CA THR A 241 -8.88 16.53 2.47
C THR A 241 -9.15 16.26 3.96
N PRO A 242 -9.10 17.26 4.86
CA PRO A 242 -9.19 17.04 6.30
C PRO A 242 -10.44 16.26 6.75
N GLY A 243 -11.59 16.49 6.12
CA GLY A 243 -12.84 15.78 6.42
C GLY A 243 -12.76 14.29 6.05
N LEU A 244 -12.33 14.00 4.82
CA LEU A 244 -12.11 12.63 4.36
C LEU A 244 -10.99 11.92 5.13
N ALA A 245 -9.88 12.59 5.42
CA ALA A 245 -8.74 12.04 6.16
C ALA A 245 -9.15 11.61 7.57
N LYS A 246 -9.86 12.49 8.28
CA LYS A 246 -10.38 12.19 9.62
C LYS A 246 -11.35 11.01 9.59
N HIS A 247 -12.27 11.01 8.63
CA HIS A 247 -13.24 9.93 8.49
C HIS A 247 -12.56 8.57 8.20
N LEU A 248 -11.54 8.56 7.34
CA LEU A 248 -10.76 7.36 7.06
C LEU A 248 -10.00 6.88 8.31
N GLN A 249 -9.37 7.77 9.07
CA GLN A 249 -8.69 7.41 10.31
C GLN A 249 -9.66 6.79 11.33
N ASP A 250 -10.88 7.32 11.45
CA ASP A 250 -11.91 6.77 12.32
C ASP A 250 -12.31 5.34 11.89
N ASP A 251 -12.49 5.10 10.59
CA ASP A 251 -12.80 3.77 10.06
C ASP A 251 -11.65 2.77 10.27
N LEU A 252 -10.40 3.20 10.05
CA LEU A 252 -9.21 2.38 10.29
C LEU A 252 -9.10 2.01 11.77
N SER A 253 -9.33 2.97 12.67
CA SER A 253 -9.26 2.77 14.12
C SER A 253 -10.31 1.75 14.60
N LYS A 254 -11.55 1.85 14.10
CA LYS A 254 -12.62 0.89 14.40
C LYS A 254 -12.25 -0.51 13.94
N LEU A 255 -11.77 -0.66 12.71
CA LEU A 255 -11.35 -1.97 12.18
C LEU A 255 -10.21 -2.57 13.00
N SER A 256 -9.25 -1.76 13.44
CA SER A 256 -8.18 -2.23 14.31
C SER A 256 -8.70 -2.75 15.64
N GLN A 257 -9.70 -2.09 16.23
CA GLN A 257 -10.32 -2.51 17.50
C GLN A 257 -11.18 -3.77 17.34
N GLU A 258 -11.95 -3.88 16.26
CA GLU A 258 -12.78 -5.06 15.97
C GLU A 258 -11.95 -6.34 15.85
N VAL A 259 -10.80 -6.26 15.18
CA VAL A 259 -9.89 -7.41 15.05
C VAL A 259 -9.35 -7.85 16.41
N LEU A 260 -9.03 -6.91 17.29
CA LEU A 260 -8.58 -7.21 18.66
C LEU A 260 -9.68 -7.89 19.47
N GLN A 261 -10.93 -7.40 19.38
CA GLN A 261 -12.06 -7.98 20.11
C GLN A 261 -12.48 -9.36 19.58
N SER A 262 -12.33 -9.62 18.27
CA SER A 262 -12.66 -10.92 17.68
C SER A 262 -11.68 -12.05 17.99
N SER A 263 -10.56 -11.73 18.64
CA SER A 263 -9.49 -12.68 18.96
C SER A 263 -9.56 -13.23 20.39
N ASP A 264 -10.51 -12.76 21.21
CA ASP A 264 -10.83 -13.26 22.56
C ASP A 264 -12.02 -14.24 22.53
#